data_AF-K2BGV0-F1
#
_entry.id   AF-K2BGV0-F1
#
_cell.length_a   1.000
_cell.length_b   1.000
_cell.length_c   1.000
_cell.angle_alpha   90.00
_cell.angle_beta   90.00
_cell.angle_gamma   90.00
#
_symmetry.space_group_name_H-M   'P 1'
#
loop_
_entity.id
_entity.type
_entity.pdbx_description
1 polymer ?
#
loop_
_entity_poly.entity_id
_entity_poly.type
_entity_poly.pdbx_seq_one_letter_code
_entity_poly.pdbx_strand_id
1 'polypeptide(L)'
;GVLDQLVSYAPKRSILVSDVSLFVEEKIDDNVFTLVDALVQKQTARVFKLIQDQYKAGNDAGYIFAMIVRQYRILLELRDVYDRGDDLQSAHLAKELGLHPFVIKKSIPFVKRYSKEELANIHEQLLVLDTNSKTGKGDQAYLLDMFIGNLVK
;
A
#
# COMPACT_ATOMS: atom_id res chain seq x y z
N GLY A 1 -21.77 -15.41 -6.43
CA GLY A 1 -20.72 -14.47 -5.95
C GLY A 1 -20.47 -14.68 -4.46
N VAL A 2 -19.53 -13.94 -3.86
CA VAL A 2 -19.19 -14.05 -2.42
C VAL A 2 -20.43 -13.92 -1.53
N LEU A 3 -21.38 -13.04 -1.88
CA LEU A 3 -22.65 -12.90 -1.17
C LEU A 3 -23.46 -14.21 -1.13
N ASP A 4 -23.56 -14.91 -2.25
CA ASP A 4 -24.30 -16.19 -2.33
C ASP A 4 -23.60 -17.30 -1.54
N GLN A 5 -22.27 -17.28 -1.49
CA GLN A 5 -21.47 -18.21 -0.68
C GLN A 5 -21.70 -17.96 0.82
N LEU A 6 -21.68 -16.70 1.27
CA LEU A 6 -21.93 -16.33 2.66
C LEU A 6 -23.36 -16.64 3.11
N VAL A 7 -24.36 -16.35 2.28
CA VAL A 7 -25.76 -16.68 2.54
C VAL A 7 -25.96 -18.19 2.65
N SER A 8 -25.26 -18.96 1.81
CA SER A 8 -25.29 -20.43 1.85
C SER A 8 -24.54 -21.01 3.06
N TYR A 9 -23.47 -20.36 3.52
CA TYR A 9 -22.67 -20.79 4.67
C TYR A 9 -23.35 -20.50 6.01
N ALA A 10 -24.12 -19.41 6.10
CA ALA A 10 -24.85 -19.01 7.30
C ALA A 10 -26.37 -18.88 7.04
N PRO A 11 -27.07 -19.95 6.66
CA PRO A 11 -28.45 -19.86 6.13
C PRO A 11 -29.51 -19.48 7.18
N LYS A 12 -29.19 -19.53 8.47
CA LYS A 12 -30.14 -19.28 9.58
C LYS A 12 -29.53 -18.52 10.76
N ARG A 13 -28.38 -17.87 10.54
CA ARG A 13 -27.74 -17.03 11.54
C ARG A 13 -27.15 -15.79 10.88
N SER A 14 -26.98 -14.74 11.66
CA SER A 14 -26.27 -13.55 11.17
C SER A 14 -24.86 -13.92 10.70
N ILE A 15 -24.47 -13.34 9.56
CA ILE A 15 -23.12 -13.44 9.02
C ILE A 15 -22.19 -12.64 9.95
N LEU A 16 -21.16 -13.30 10.47
CA LEU A 16 -20.13 -12.72 11.32
C LEU A 16 -18.91 -12.31 10.49
N VAL A 17 -18.08 -11.42 11.04
CA VAL A 17 -16.82 -11.00 10.39
C VAL A 17 -15.92 -12.20 10.10
N SER A 18 -15.87 -13.18 11.01
CA SER A 18 -15.13 -14.42 10.81
C SER A 18 -15.60 -15.24 9.61
N ASP A 19 -16.90 -15.18 9.28
CA ASP A 19 -17.44 -15.87 8.11
C ASP A 19 -17.01 -15.16 6.84
N VAL A 20 -17.05 -13.82 6.83
CA VAL A 20 -16.60 -13.01 5.69
C VAL A 20 -15.13 -13.30 5.39
N SER A 21 -14.28 -13.40 6.42
CA SER A 21 -12.86 -13.73 6.28
C SER A 21 -12.57 -15.10 5.68
N LEU A 22 -13.55 -16.03 5.66
CA LEU A 22 -13.38 -17.34 5.01
C LEU A 22 -13.57 -17.29 3.49
N PHE A 23 -14.31 -16.29 2.99
CA PHE A 23 -14.72 -16.22 1.58
C PHE A 23 -14.23 -14.96 0.86
N VAL A 24 -13.64 -14.02 1.59
CA VAL A 24 -13.11 -12.76 1.06
C VAL A 24 -11.61 -12.70 1.28
N GLU A 25 -10.86 -12.72 0.18
CA GLU A 25 -9.47 -12.31 0.19
C GLU A 25 -9.38 -10.79 0.42
N GLU A 26 -8.46 -10.35 1.28
CA GLU A 26 -8.20 -8.92 1.48
C GLU A 26 -7.80 -8.30 0.14
N LYS A 27 -8.45 -7.19 -0.22
CA LYS A 27 -8.11 -6.49 -1.46
C LYS A 27 -6.68 -5.99 -1.39
N ILE A 28 -5.96 -6.18 -2.48
CA ILE A 28 -4.57 -5.74 -2.65
C ILE A 28 -4.36 -4.28 -2.24
N ASP A 29 -5.24 -3.37 -2.67
CA ASP A 29 -5.15 -1.95 -2.32
C ASP A 29 -5.20 -1.74 -0.79
N ASP A 30 -6.05 -2.48 -0.08
CA ASP A 30 -6.12 -2.43 1.38
C ASP A 30 -4.83 -2.96 2.04
N ASN A 31 -4.17 -3.95 1.44
CA ASN A 31 -2.88 -4.46 1.91
C ASN A 31 -1.77 -3.42 1.76
N VAL A 32 -1.74 -2.67 0.66
CA VAL A 32 -0.75 -1.58 0.46
C VAL A 32 -0.95 -0.46 1.48
N PHE A 33 -2.20 -0.03 1.71
CA PHE A 33 -2.45 1.01 2.73
C PHE A 33 -2.06 0.53 4.13
N THR A 34 -2.32 -0.74 4.44
CA THR A 34 -1.95 -1.34 5.73
C THR A 34 -0.43 -1.45 5.87
N LEU A 35 0.28 -1.79 4.78
CA LEU A 35 1.74 -1.83 4.75
C LEU A 35 2.33 -0.43 4.93
N VAL A 36 1.84 0.57 4.20
CA VAL A 36 2.31 1.95 4.32
C VAL A 36 2.01 2.50 5.71
N ASP A 37 0.83 2.25 6.27
CA ASP A 37 0.52 2.63 7.65
C ASP A 37 1.50 2.02 8.66
N ALA A 38 1.82 0.73 8.50
CA ALA A 38 2.79 0.06 9.35
C ALA A 38 4.22 0.63 9.17
N LEU A 39 4.60 1.03 7.95
CA LEU A 39 5.87 1.72 7.67
C LEU A 39 5.93 3.09 8.37
N VAL A 40 4.87 3.90 8.26
CA VAL A 40 4.79 5.22 8.92
C VAL A 40 4.91 5.08 10.43
N GLN A 41 4.26 4.07 11.00
CA GLN A 41 4.25 3.82 12.43
C GLN A 41 5.51 3.09 12.93
N LYS A 42 6.50 2.83 12.05
CA LYS A 42 7.72 2.07 12.34
C LYS A 42 7.43 0.72 13.01
N GLN A 43 6.36 0.05 12.59
CA GLN A 43 5.94 -1.24 13.15
C GLN A 43 6.66 -2.39 12.42
N THR A 44 7.98 -2.50 12.62
CA THR A 44 8.87 -3.44 11.91
C THR A 44 8.31 -4.86 11.81
N ALA A 45 7.89 -5.46 12.93
CA ALA A 45 7.34 -6.82 12.95
C ALA A 45 6.06 -6.94 12.09
N ARG A 46 5.20 -5.92 12.09
CA ARG A 46 3.97 -5.90 11.30
C ARG A 46 4.26 -5.73 9.82
N VAL A 47 5.22 -4.87 9.47
CA VAL A 47 5.65 -4.64 8.09
C VAL A 47 6.14 -5.94 7.46
N PHE A 48 7.08 -6.65 8.11
CA PHE A 48 7.59 -7.92 7.60
C PHE A 48 6.51 -9.00 7.53
N LYS A 49 5.58 -9.04 8.50
CA LYS A 49 4.43 -9.95 8.43
C LYS A 49 3.57 -9.69 7.19
N LEU A 50 3.23 -8.43 6.92
CA LEU A 50 2.40 -8.07 5.76
C LEU A 50 3.05 -8.46 4.43
N ILE A 51 4.37 -8.26 4.30
CA ILE A 51 5.14 -8.67 3.12
C ILE A 51 5.15 -10.19 2.99
N GLN A 52 5.38 -10.91 4.09
CA GLN A 52 5.36 -12.37 4.09
C GLN A 52 3.97 -12.91 3.71
N ASP A 53 2.91 -12.25 4.15
CA ASP A 53 1.54 -12.63 3.81
C ASP A 53 1.25 -12.36 2.32
N GLN A 54 1.87 -11.34 1.70
CA GLN A 54 1.83 -11.18 0.23
C GLN A 54 2.53 -12.32 -0.50
N TYR A 55 3.71 -12.75 -0.03
CA TYR A 55 4.39 -13.90 -0.62
C TYR A 55 3.56 -15.19 -0.49
N LYS A 56 2.90 -15.42 0.65
CA LYS A 56 1.98 -16.57 0.83
C LYS A 56 0.75 -16.50 -0.07
N ALA A 57 0.29 -15.28 -0.40
CA ALA A 57 -0.78 -15.07 -1.36
C ALA A 57 -0.34 -15.28 -2.83
N GLY A 58 0.92 -15.64 -3.07
CA GLY A 58 1.46 -15.92 -4.41
C GLY A 58 2.00 -14.70 -5.14
N ASN A 59 2.04 -13.53 -4.50
CA ASN A 59 2.61 -12.32 -5.08
C ASN A 59 4.14 -12.36 -5.00
N ASP A 60 4.83 -11.91 -6.05
CA ASP A 60 6.28 -11.82 -6.07
C ASP A 60 6.82 -10.47 -5.57
N ALA A 61 8.14 -10.38 -5.37
CA ALA A 61 8.80 -9.17 -4.88
C ALA A 61 8.67 -7.99 -5.84
N GLY A 62 8.64 -8.25 -7.16
CA GLY A 62 8.48 -7.22 -8.17
C GLY A 62 7.10 -6.58 -8.12
N TYR A 63 6.08 -7.39 -7.89
CA TYR A 63 4.71 -6.95 -7.68
C TYR A 63 4.56 -6.09 -6.41
N ILE A 64 5.08 -6.57 -5.27
CA ILE A 64 5.06 -5.83 -4.00
C ILE A 64 5.82 -4.51 -4.15
N PHE A 65 6.97 -4.54 -4.82
CA PHE A 65 7.75 -3.35 -5.13
C PHE A 65 6.96 -2.35 -5.98
N ALA A 66 6.33 -2.79 -7.07
CA ALA A 66 5.52 -1.94 -7.93
C ALA A 66 4.35 -1.28 -7.18
N MET A 67 3.71 -2.01 -6.27
CA MET A 67 2.67 -1.49 -5.37
C MET A 67 3.19 -0.38 -4.44
N ILE A 68 4.35 -0.60 -3.81
CA ILE A 68 4.97 0.40 -2.93
C ILE A 68 5.32 1.66 -3.73
N VAL A 69 5.97 1.50 -4.89
CA VAL A 69 6.31 2.61 -5.79
C VAL A 69 5.07 3.41 -6.18
N ARG A 70 4.00 2.74 -6.59
CA ARG A 70 2.73 3.38 -6.93
C ARG A 70 2.19 4.20 -5.76
N GLN A 71 2.19 3.64 -4.55
CA GLN A 71 1.66 4.34 -3.39
C GLN A 71 2.49 5.59 -3.04
N TYR A 72 3.82 5.52 -3.10
CA TYR A 72 4.67 6.70 -2.88
C TYR A 72 4.46 7.78 -3.94
N ARG A 73 4.20 7.42 -5.20
CA ARG A 73 3.83 8.38 -6.25
C ARG A 73 2.51 9.08 -5.94
N ILE A 74 1.49 8.32 -5.53
CA ILE A 74 0.20 8.88 -5.10
C ILE A 74 0.38 9.83 -3.91
N LEU A 75 1.21 9.45 -2.94
CA LEU A 75 1.49 10.32 -1.79
C LEU A 75 2.20 11.62 -2.22
N LEU A 76 3.14 11.56 -3.16
CA LEU A 76 3.80 12.75 -3.71
C LEU A 76 2.82 13.69 -4.42
N GLU A 77 1.96 13.13 -5.28
CA GLU A 77 0.93 13.90 -6.00
C GLU A 77 -0.03 14.58 -5.02
N LEU A 78 -0.54 13.84 -4.04
CA LEU A 78 -1.44 14.39 -3.03
C LEU A 78 -0.75 15.36 -2.07
N ARG A 79 0.55 15.16 -1.79
CA ARG A 79 1.34 16.08 -0.97
C ARG A 79 1.53 17.41 -1.66
N ASP A 80 1.77 17.41 -2.97
CA ASP A 80 1.89 18.64 -3.74
C ASP A 80 0.58 19.45 -3.71
N VAL A 81 -0.56 18.79 -3.90
CA VAL A 81 -1.90 19.38 -3.78
C VAL A 81 -2.11 19.97 -2.37
N TYR A 82 -1.75 19.21 -1.33
CA TYR A 82 -1.87 19.64 0.06
C TYR A 82 -1.02 20.89 0.36
N ASP A 83 0.24 20.91 -0.11
CA ASP A 83 1.17 22.00 0.14
C ASP A 83 0.75 23.29 -0.59
N ARG A 84 0.01 23.19 -1.70
CA ARG A 84 -0.61 24.36 -2.38
C ARG A 84 -1.86 24.90 -1.66
N GLY A 85 -2.37 24.18 -0.66
CA GLY A 85 -3.61 24.54 0.04
C GLY A 85 -4.89 24.19 -0.73
N ASP A 86 -4.79 23.35 -1.76
CA ASP A 86 -5.93 22.89 -2.55
C ASP A 86 -6.78 21.87 -1.76
N ASP A 87 -8.06 21.74 -2.10
CA ASP A 87 -8.97 20.81 -1.42
C ASP A 87 -8.67 19.34 -1.78
N LEU A 88 -8.10 18.64 -0.79
CA LEU A 88 -7.80 17.20 -0.84
C LEU A 88 -9.04 16.29 -0.92
N GLN A 89 -10.25 16.81 -0.66
CA GLN A 89 -11.49 16.02 -0.63
C GLN A 89 -12.37 16.19 -1.87
N SER A 90 -11.91 16.95 -2.87
CA SER A 90 -12.73 17.19 -4.05
C SER A 90 -12.83 15.94 -4.94
N ALA A 91 -14.06 15.59 -5.37
CA ALA A 91 -14.28 14.60 -6.43
C ALA A 91 -13.55 14.97 -7.74
N HIS A 92 -13.18 16.26 -7.88
CA HIS A 92 -12.32 16.77 -8.92
C HIS A 92 -10.92 16.14 -8.87
N LEU A 93 -10.30 16.04 -7.70
CA LEU A 93 -8.96 15.45 -7.53
C LEU A 93 -8.91 13.98 -7.97
N ALA A 94 -9.96 13.21 -7.67
CA ALA A 94 -10.11 11.83 -8.14
C ALA A 94 -10.10 11.73 -9.66
N LYS A 95 -10.77 12.68 -10.33
CA LYS A 95 -10.83 12.75 -11.78
C LYS A 95 -9.52 13.24 -12.40
N GLU A 96 -8.91 14.25 -11.79
CA GLU A 96 -7.66 14.87 -12.24
C GLU A 96 -6.48 13.90 -12.15
N LEU A 97 -6.33 13.21 -11.02
CA LEU A 97 -5.27 12.21 -10.81
C LEU A 97 -5.60 10.83 -11.41
N GLY A 98 -6.82 10.64 -11.94
CA GLY A 98 -7.28 9.34 -12.44
C GLY A 98 -7.33 8.26 -11.35
N LEU A 99 -7.50 8.66 -10.09
CA LEU A 99 -7.53 7.77 -8.92
C LEU A 99 -8.95 7.55 -8.43
N HIS A 100 -9.24 6.34 -7.97
CA HIS A 100 -10.52 6.06 -7.33
C HIS A 100 -10.65 6.87 -6.01
N PRO A 101 -11.83 7.44 -5.67
CA PRO A 101 -12.01 8.26 -4.46
C PRO A 101 -11.57 7.57 -3.16
N PHE A 102 -11.70 6.25 -3.09
CA PHE A 102 -11.22 5.45 -1.96
C PHE A 102 -9.71 5.56 -1.73
N VAL A 103 -8.92 5.55 -2.80
CA VAL A 103 -7.45 5.64 -2.74
C VAL A 103 -7.03 6.99 -2.18
N ILE A 104 -7.66 8.07 -2.63
CA ILE A 104 -7.44 9.43 -2.10
C ILE A 104 -7.80 9.47 -0.62
N LYS A 105 -9.01 9.04 -0.26
CA LYS A 105 -9.49 9.04 1.12
C LYS A 105 -8.56 8.28 2.07
N LYS A 106 -8.04 7.13 1.64
CA LYS A 106 -7.09 6.32 2.41
C LYS A 106 -5.69 6.93 2.47
N SER A 107 -5.30 7.74 1.49
CA SER A 107 -3.97 8.34 1.39
C SER A 107 -3.82 9.66 2.17
N ILE A 108 -4.90 10.44 2.33
CA ILE A 108 -4.89 11.73 3.04
C ILE A 108 -4.22 11.66 4.44
N PRO A 109 -4.49 10.65 5.30
CA PRO A 109 -3.84 10.55 6.60
C PRO A 109 -2.31 10.46 6.53
N PHE A 110 -1.76 9.87 5.47
CA PHE A 110 -0.32 9.73 5.28
C PHE A 110 0.32 11.02 4.75
N VAL A 111 -0.38 11.77 3.89
CA VAL A 111 0.08 13.06 3.36
C VAL A 111 0.38 14.06 4.47
N LYS A 112 -0.41 14.04 5.55
CA LYS A 112 -0.20 14.89 6.73
C LYS A 112 0.98 14.47 7.61
N ARG A 113 1.45 13.22 7.49
CA ARG A 113 2.51 12.64 8.33
C ARG A 113 3.88 12.68 7.67
N TYR A 114 3.94 12.75 6.34
CA TYR A 114 5.19 12.89 5.60
C TYR A 114 5.31 14.26 4.96
N SER A 115 6.50 14.84 5.03
CA SER A 115 6.90 15.98 4.21
C SER A 115 7.13 15.57 2.74
N LYS A 116 7.10 16.55 1.85
CA LYS A 116 7.43 16.36 0.42
C LYS A 116 8.86 15.82 0.24
N GLU A 117 9.80 16.31 1.04
CA GLU A 117 11.21 15.89 1.00
C GLU A 117 11.38 14.43 1.41
N GLU A 118 10.69 13.98 2.47
CA GLU A 118 10.72 12.58 2.89
C GLU A 118 10.16 11.65 1.82
N LEU A 119 9.00 11.98 1.24
CA LEU A 119 8.40 11.20 0.16
C LEU A 119 9.31 11.15 -1.09
N ALA A 120 9.95 12.27 -1.43
CA ALA A 120 10.85 12.34 -2.57
C ALA A 120 12.11 11.49 -2.35
N ASN A 121 12.73 11.59 -1.18
CA ASN A 121 13.89 10.77 -0.80
C ASN A 121 13.55 9.27 -0.82
N ILE A 122 12.39 8.88 -0.31
CA ILE A 122 11.95 7.48 -0.35
C ILE A 122 11.73 7.02 -1.80
N HIS A 123 11.10 7.86 -2.63
CA HIS A 123 10.89 7.55 -4.05
C HIS A 123 12.22 7.39 -4.82
N GLU A 124 13.22 8.21 -4.52
CA GLU A 124 14.56 8.10 -5.08
C GLU A 124 15.25 6.79 -4.66
N GLN A 125 15.15 6.39 -3.40
CA GLN A 125 15.68 5.10 -2.94
C GLN A 125 15.02 3.91 -3.63
N LEU A 126 13.70 3.99 -3.88
CA LEU A 126 12.99 2.97 -4.67
C LEU A 126 13.49 2.91 -6.12
N LEU A 127 13.81 4.05 -6.73
CA LEU A 127 14.41 4.10 -8.07
C LEU A 127 15.81 3.46 -8.11
N VAL A 128 16.63 3.73 -7.08
CA VAL A 128 17.95 3.11 -6.94
C VAL A 128 17.82 1.59 -6.78
N LEU A 129 16.85 1.13 -5.99
CA LEU A 129 16.55 -0.30 -5.82
C LEU A 129 16.20 -0.95 -7.17
N ASP A 130 15.26 -0.38 -7.91
CA ASP A 130 14.83 -0.88 -9.22
C ASP A 130 16.01 -0.99 -10.19
N THR A 131 16.85 0.05 -10.22
CA THR A 131 18.04 0.09 -11.06
C THR A 131 19.04 -1.00 -10.68
N ASN A 132 19.30 -1.18 -9.39
CA ASN A 132 20.22 -2.21 -8.91
C ASN A 132 19.71 -3.62 -9.22
N SER A 133 18.40 -3.85 -9.05
CA SER A 133 17.78 -5.14 -9.38
C SER A 133 17.89 -5.44 -10.89
N LYS A 134 17.52 -4.48 -11.75
CA LYS A 134 17.53 -4.66 -13.22
C LYS A 134 18.94 -4.73 -13.83
N THR A 135 19.96 -4.24 -13.11
CA THR A 135 21.36 -4.32 -13.54
C THR A 135 22.11 -5.51 -12.93
N GLY A 136 21.42 -6.42 -12.26
CA GLY A 136 22.01 -7.65 -11.69
C GLY A 136 22.86 -7.40 -10.45
N LYS A 137 22.75 -6.23 -9.81
CA LYS A 137 23.50 -5.90 -8.58
C LYS A 137 22.89 -6.49 -7.31
N GLY A 138 21.72 -7.11 -7.40
CA GLY A 138 21.08 -7.83 -6.30
C GLY A 138 19.73 -8.41 -6.67
N ASP A 139 19.32 -9.45 -5.93
CA ASP A 139 17.98 -10.01 -6.02
C ASP A 139 16.93 -9.00 -5.52
N GLN A 140 15.79 -8.91 -6.21
CA GLN A 140 14.78 -7.89 -5.90
C GLN A 140 14.15 -8.08 -4.53
N ALA A 141 13.91 -9.33 -4.11
CA ALA A 141 13.33 -9.61 -2.79
C ALA A 141 14.31 -9.19 -1.69
N TYR A 142 15.59 -9.54 -1.84
CA TYR A 142 16.62 -9.14 -0.88
C TYR A 142 16.78 -7.63 -0.78
N LEU A 143 16.84 -6.93 -1.92
CA LEU A 143 16.97 -5.48 -1.94
C LEU A 143 15.75 -4.78 -1.34
N LEU A 144 14.55 -5.34 -1.56
CA LEU A 144 13.30 -4.86 -0.96
C LEU A 144 13.30 -5.01 0.55
N ASP A 145 13.68 -6.18 1.07
CA ASP A 145 13.76 -6.44 2.51
C ASP A 145 14.76 -5.50 3.19
N MET A 146 15.92 -5.24 2.55
CA MET A 146 16.92 -4.31 3.05
C MET A 146 16.40 -2.87 3.06
N PHE A 147 15.78 -2.42 1.97
CA PHE A 147 15.17 -1.09 1.88
C PHE A 147 14.13 -0.88 2.98
N ILE A 148 13.23 -1.87 3.15
CA ILE A 148 12.17 -1.82 4.16
C ILE A 148 12.77 -1.82 5.57
N GLY A 149 13.77 -2.67 5.82
CA GLY A 149 14.49 -2.70 7.09
C GLY A 149 15.19 -1.39 7.44
N ASN A 150 15.63 -0.61 6.45
CA ASN A 150 16.21 0.72 6.68
C ASN A 150 15.15 1.79 6.91
N LEU A 151 13.99 1.68 6.27
CA LEU A 151 12.89 2.64 6.40
C LEU A 151 12.21 2.60 7.77
N VAL A 152 12.18 1.42 8.43
CA VAL A 152 11.54 1.21 9.73
C VAL A 152 12.49 1.31 10.93
N LYS A 153 13.80 1.49 10.70
CA LYS A 153 14.77 1.82 11.76
C LYS A 153 14.54 3.22 12.32
#